data_AF-A0A9D2KUP3-F1
#
_entry.id   AF-A0A9D2KUP3-F1
#
_cell.length_a   1.000
_cell.length_b   1.000
_cell.length_c   1.000
_cell.angle_alpha   90.00
_cell.angle_beta   90.00
_cell.angle_gamma   90.00
#
_symmetry.space_group_name_H-M   'P 1'
#
loop_
_entity.id
_entity.type
_entity.pdbx_description
1 polymer ?
#
loop_
_entity_poly.entity_id
_entity_poly.type
_entity_poly.pdbx_seq_one_letter_code
_entity_poly.pdbx_strand_id
1 'polypeptide(L)'
;MKSKFFGLNAKLALAVLAVGTMFTGCYDSENGDVVKPYEPLPATYYVMGTITDATTGDVLPKANVTVNGASVELNSDASYSVEGQSGPNTVAVRLDGYKEVSRTVDIPTLSDGQSYTAVVNVALTPNAVAPELEVEVEVVTTVNREEIKLDKDGKYGQEPAPGLDLMAEEEAAVFTRNFDVEAGYDFVMNPENPSEEMLAYVQNYLGENYGQSEVETITVPYTFQIPSWNALDYVSITYMYVTTTYTFTSSENETCVVNVNGITGYAFGTAFIPNHNYSHSHGHGHGHGDNINAGGGILTPEM
;
A
#
# COMPACT_ATOMS: atom_id res chain seq x y z
N MET A 1 -42.27 2.20 10.76
CA MET A 1 -41.98 1.31 9.61
C MET A 1 -40.72 1.81 8.94
N LYS A 2 -39.71 0.95 8.90
CA LYS A 2 -38.52 0.86 8.04
C LYS A 2 -37.96 2.13 7.38
N SER A 3 -36.67 2.32 7.69
CA SER A 3 -35.61 3.06 7.04
C SER A 3 -35.78 3.40 5.55
N LYS A 4 -35.23 4.55 5.16
CA LYS A 4 -33.96 4.64 4.41
C LYS A 4 -33.69 6.11 4.06
N PHE A 5 -32.92 6.77 4.90
CA PHE A 5 -32.08 7.89 4.49
C PHE A 5 -30.63 7.40 4.45
N PHE A 6 -29.81 8.04 3.63
CA PHE A 6 -28.40 7.79 3.31
C PHE A 6 -28.09 6.84 2.15
N GLY A 7 -27.39 7.41 1.17
CA GLY A 7 -26.90 6.74 -0.03
C GLY A 7 -26.60 7.69 -1.20
N LEU A 8 -26.35 8.98 -0.97
CA LEU A 8 -25.68 9.84 -1.97
C LEU A 8 -24.19 9.46 -1.99
N ASN A 9 -23.83 8.46 -2.80
CA ASN A 9 -22.51 8.35 -3.40
C ASN A 9 -22.72 7.82 -4.82
N ALA A 10 -23.36 8.67 -5.63
CA ALA A 10 -23.48 8.46 -7.05
C ALA A 10 -22.25 9.05 -7.75
N LYS A 11 -21.48 8.15 -8.39
CA LYS A 11 -20.80 8.39 -9.67
C LYS A 11 -19.65 9.42 -9.67
N LEU A 12 -18.43 8.93 -9.46
CA LEU A 12 -17.33 9.30 -10.33
C LEU A 12 -16.99 8.09 -11.20
N ALA A 13 -17.58 8.03 -12.39
CA ALA A 13 -17.22 7.06 -13.42
C ALA A 13 -15.99 7.58 -14.17
N LEU A 14 -14.83 6.94 -13.99
CA LEU A 14 -13.65 7.20 -14.81
C LEU A 14 -13.77 6.38 -16.10
N ALA A 15 -13.98 7.06 -17.22
CA ALA A 15 -14.09 6.44 -18.53
C ALA A 15 -12.72 5.91 -19.00
N VAL A 16 -12.64 4.59 -19.18
CA VAL A 16 -11.52 3.90 -19.82
C VAL A 16 -11.59 4.15 -21.34
N LEU A 17 -10.56 4.76 -21.91
CA LEU A 17 -10.35 4.74 -23.35
C LEU A 17 -9.43 3.55 -23.68
N ALA A 18 -10.05 2.42 -24.01
CA ALA A 18 -9.36 1.29 -24.61
C ALA A 18 -9.05 1.62 -26.08
N VAL A 19 -7.77 1.80 -26.42
CA VAL A 19 -7.27 1.66 -27.79
C VAL A 19 -6.46 0.38 -27.84
N GLY A 20 -7.17 -0.74 -27.98
CA GLY A 20 -6.60 -2.02 -28.37
C GLY A 20 -6.79 -2.24 -29.88
N THR A 21 -5.86 -3.02 -30.44
CA THR A 21 -5.71 -3.42 -31.86
C THR A 21 -5.00 -2.36 -32.72
N MET A 22 -3.97 -2.64 -33.53
CA MET A 22 -3.70 -3.81 -34.36
C MET A 22 -2.20 -3.86 -34.72
N PHE A 23 -1.54 -5.02 -34.57
CA PHE A 23 -0.54 -5.54 -35.52
C PHE A 23 -0.47 -7.06 -35.37
N THR A 24 -1.38 -7.78 -36.03
CA THR A 24 -1.18 -9.20 -36.32
C THR A 24 -0.18 -9.29 -37.46
N GLY A 25 1.11 -9.27 -37.13
CA GLY A 25 2.17 -9.62 -38.07
C GLY A 25 2.40 -11.13 -37.99
N CYS A 26 1.94 -11.88 -39.00
CA CYS A 26 2.44 -13.22 -39.24
C CYS A 26 3.96 -13.12 -39.50
N TYR A 27 4.79 -13.55 -38.56
CA TYR A 27 6.22 -13.70 -38.79
C TYR A 27 6.54 -15.19 -38.94
N ASP A 28 6.87 -15.58 -40.17
CA ASP A 28 7.63 -16.80 -40.48
C ASP A 28 9.03 -16.67 -39.87
N SER A 29 9.42 -17.60 -39.01
CA SER A 29 10.73 -17.63 -38.36
C SER A 29 11.65 -18.67 -39.02
N GLU A 30 12.31 -18.29 -40.12
CA GLU A 30 13.61 -18.86 -40.51
C GLU A 30 14.70 -17.83 -40.17
N ASN A 31 15.03 -17.71 -38.89
CA ASN A 31 16.29 -17.26 -38.32
C ASN A 31 16.09 -17.11 -36.81
N GLY A 32 16.78 -17.94 -36.03
CA GLY A 32 16.69 -17.96 -34.57
C GLY A 32 17.33 -16.73 -33.96
N ASP A 33 16.53 -15.68 -33.76
CA ASP A 33 16.72 -14.68 -32.71
C ASP A 33 15.39 -13.94 -32.45
N VAL A 34 14.34 -14.69 -32.13
CA VAL A 34 13.10 -14.12 -31.62
C VAL A 34 13.30 -13.82 -30.14
N VAL A 35 13.74 -12.60 -29.83
CA VAL A 35 13.70 -12.05 -28.48
C VAL A 35 12.26 -12.22 -27.98
N LYS A 36 12.07 -13.04 -26.95
CA LYS A 36 10.75 -13.20 -26.33
C LYS A 36 10.27 -11.81 -25.90
N PRO A 37 9.08 -11.34 -26.34
CA PRO A 37 8.56 -10.05 -25.90
C PRO A 37 8.52 -10.00 -24.37
N TYR A 38 9.00 -8.89 -23.79
CA TYR A 38 8.88 -8.68 -22.35
C TYR A 38 7.40 -8.61 -21.96
N GLU A 39 7.01 -9.45 -21.03
CA GLU A 39 5.67 -9.51 -20.44
C GLU A 39 5.84 -9.26 -18.94
N PRO A 40 5.37 -8.12 -18.40
CA PRO A 40 5.42 -7.85 -16.97
C PRO A 40 4.59 -8.86 -16.16
N LEU A 41 4.88 -8.98 -14.88
CA LEU A 41 4.04 -9.76 -13.96
C LEU A 41 2.62 -9.21 -13.93
N PRO A 42 1.57 -10.05 -13.87
CA PRO A 42 0.20 -9.58 -13.71
C PRO A 42 0.05 -8.67 -12.49
N ALA A 43 -0.84 -7.68 -12.57
CA ALA A 43 -1.16 -6.84 -11.42
C ALA A 43 -1.69 -7.67 -10.23
N THR A 44 -1.23 -7.36 -9.02
CA THR A 44 -1.67 -8.03 -7.78
C THR A 44 -2.45 -7.09 -6.86
N TYR A 45 -3.39 -7.67 -6.12
CA TYR A 45 -4.29 -6.93 -5.25
C TYR A 45 -4.38 -7.63 -3.90
N TYR A 46 -4.35 -6.86 -2.82
CA TYR A 46 -4.42 -7.37 -1.46
C TYR A 46 -5.39 -6.56 -0.61
N VAL A 47 -5.95 -7.22 0.39
CA VAL A 47 -6.69 -6.59 1.50
C VAL A 47 -6.03 -7.07 2.79
N MET A 48 -5.71 -6.13 3.66
CA MET A 48 -5.12 -6.44 4.95
C MET A 48 -5.68 -5.58 6.07
N GLY A 49 -5.45 -5.99 7.30
CA GLY A 49 -5.69 -5.17 8.47
C GLY A 49 -5.54 -5.95 9.77
N THR A 50 -5.93 -5.32 10.86
CA THR A 50 -5.93 -5.89 12.22
C THR A 50 -7.33 -5.86 12.83
N ILE A 51 -7.61 -6.82 13.72
CA ILE A 51 -8.88 -6.89 14.46
C ILE A 51 -8.64 -6.68 15.95
N THR A 52 -9.30 -5.68 16.53
CA THR A 52 -9.11 -5.27 17.93
C THR A 52 -10.45 -5.06 18.65
N ASP A 53 -10.40 -4.99 19.97
CA ASP A 53 -11.51 -4.52 20.81
C ASP A 53 -11.56 -2.99 20.79
N ALA A 54 -12.72 -2.41 20.49
CA ALA A 54 -12.87 -0.95 20.41
C ALA A 54 -12.74 -0.25 21.76
N THR A 55 -12.99 -0.95 22.88
CA THR A 55 -12.94 -0.39 24.23
C THR A 55 -11.55 -0.50 24.85
N THR A 56 -10.87 -1.65 24.69
CA THR A 56 -9.56 -1.88 25.34
C THR A 56 -8.36 -1.69 24.40
N GLY A 57 -8.57 -1.76 23.09
CA GLY A 57 -7.49 -1.80 22.10
C GLY A 57 -6.84 -3.17 21.93
N ASP A 58 -7.23 -4.18 22.73
CA ASP A 58 -6.62 -5.50 22.68
C ASP A 58 -6.92 -6.22 21.35
N VAL A 59 -5.94 -6.96 20.84
CA VAL A 59 -6.11 -7.78 19.63
C VAL A 59 -7.11 -8.92 19.85
N LEU A 60 -7.93 -9.22 18.84
CA LEU A 60 -8.98 -10.25 18.88
C LEU A 60 -8.68 -11.41 17.92
N PRO A 61 -7.69 -12.29 18.22
CA PRO A 61 -7.23 -13.34 17.29
C PRO A 61 -8.25 -14.45 17.04
N LYS A 62 -9.38 -14.46 17.78
CA LYS A 62 -10.47 -15.42 17.61
C LYS A 62 -11.61 -14.89 16.74
N ALA A 63 -11.51 -13.65 16.24
CA ALA A 63 -12.50 -13.09 15.34
C ALA A 63 -12.57 -13.91 14.04
N ASN A 64 -13.79 -14.12 13.55
CA ASN A 64 -14.01 -14.70 12.23
C ASN A 64 -14.00 -13.56 11.20
N VAL A 65 -13.01 -13.58 10.31
CA VAL A 65 -12.88 -12.63 9.21
C VAL A 65 -13.21 -13.32 7.89
N THR A 66 -13.96 -12.62 7.05
CA THR A 66 -14.14 -12.98 5.66
C THR A 66 -13.79 -11.83 4.74
N VAL A 67 -13.17 -12.13 3.61
CA VAL A 67 -12.93 -11.18 2.51
C VAL A 67 -13.62 -11.73 1.28
N ASN A 68 -14.55 -10.96 0.70
CA ASN A 68 -15.40 -11.39 -0.42
C ASN A 68 -16.17 -12.70 -0.13
N GLY A 69 -16.50 -12.95 1.13
CA GLY A 69 -17.19 -14.15 1.59
C GLY A 69 -16.30 -15.37 1.83
N ALA A 70 -15.01 -15.31 1.49
CA ALA A 70 -14.04 -16.36 1.81
C ALA A 70 -13.46 -16.15 3.21
N SER A 71 -13.37 -17.22 4.01
CA SER A 71 -12.77 -17.17 5.35
C SER A 71 -11.27 -16.90 5.28
N VAL A 72 -10.80 -16.06 6.20
CA VAL A 72 -9.41 -15.65 6.32
C VAL A 72 -8.86 -16.14 7.66
N GLU A 73 -7.67 -16.75 7.64
CA GLU A 73 -6.95 -17.10 8.87
C GLU A 73 -6.25 -15.86 9.42
N LEU A 74 -6.44 -15.62 10.72
CA LEU A 74 -5.76 -14.55 11.43
C LEU A 74 -4.40 -15.03 11.93
N ASN A 75 -3.43 -14.13 11.89
CA ASN A 75 -2.18 -14.28 12.62
C ASN A 75 -2.42 -14.18 14.14
N SER A 76 -1.41 -14.52 14.95
CA SER A 76 -1.53 -14.50 16.41
C SER A 76 -1.78 -13.10 17.00
N ASP A 77 -1.40 -12.06 16.27
CA ASP A 77 -1.64 -10.64 16.57
C ASP A 77 -2.97 -10.13 15.99
N ALA A 78 -3.84 -11.05 15.54
CA ALA A 78 -5.11 -10.74 14.88
C ALA A 78 -4.98 -9.92 13.57
N SER A 79 -3.78 -9.88 12.98
CA SER A 79 -3.59 -9.33 11.63
C SER A 79 -4.00 -10.35 10.55
N TYR A 80 -4.33 -9.84 9.37
CA TYR A 80 -4.55 -10.65 8.18
C TYR A 80 -4.06 -9.92 6.94
N SER A 81 -3.65 -10.68 5.93
CA SER A 81 -3.36 -10.18 4.58
C SER A 81 -3.72 -11.28 3.59
N VAL A 82 -4.61 -10.97 2.65
CA VAL A 82 -5.12 -11.92 1.66
C VAL A 82 -5.26 -11.28 0.30
N GLU A 83 -5.30 -12.11 -0.74
CA GLU A 83 -5.58 -11.64 -2.10
C GLU A 83 -6.95 -10.97 -2.18
N GLY A 84 -6.97 -9.82 -2.83
CA GLY A 84 -8.16 -9.08 -3.21
C GLY A 84 -8.38 -9.10 -4.72
N GLN A 85 -9.22 -8.19 -5.19
CA GLN A 85 -9.48 -7.99 -6.62
C GLN A 85 -9.59 -6.50 -6.94
N SER A 86 -9.46 -6.13 -8.22
CA SER A 86 -9.87 -4.79 -8.65
C SER A 86 -11.38 -4.59 -8.47
N GLY A 87 -11.79 -3.38 -8.11
CA GLY A 87 -13.15 -3.02 -7.77
C GLY A 87 -13.49 -3.33 -6.31
N PRO A 88 -14.76 -3.63 -5.98
CA PRO A 88 -15.20 -3.76 -4.61
C PRO A 88 -14.66 -5.03 -3.95
N ASN A 89 -14.15 -4.86 -2.73
CA ASN A 89 -13.76 -5.91 -1.81
C ASN A 89 -14.48 -5.72 -0.48
N THR A 90 -15.21 -6.73 -0.01
CA THR A 90 -15.97 -6.64 1.24
C THR A 90 -15.30 -7.44 2.33
N VAL A 91 -14.92 -6.78 3.43
CA VAL A 91 -14.44 -7.39 4.67
C VAL A 91 -15.59 -7.46 5.67
N ALA A 92 -15.89 -8.65 6.17
CA ALA A 92 -16.85 -8.83 7.25
C ALA A 92 -16.21 -9.55 8.44
N VAL A 93 -16.47 -9.04 9.64
CA VAL A 93 -15.83 -9.47 10.89
C VAL A 93 -16.89 -9.76 11.94
N ARG A 94 -16.80 -10.95 12.55
CA ARG A 94 -17.73 -11.44 13.55
C ARG A 94 -16.98 -12.05 14.72
N LEU A 95 -17.45 -11.76 15.93
CA LEU A 95 -17.00 -12.43 17.15
C LEU A 95 -18.17 -12.49 18.13
N ASP A 96 -18.40 -13.64 18.76
CA ASP A 96 -19.45 -13.79 19.76
C ASP A 96 -19.24 -12.78 20.90
N GLY A 97 -20.30 -12.08 21.29
CA GLY A 97 -20.23 -11.01 22.28
C GLY A 97 -19.93 -9.62 21.72
N TYR A 98 -19.70 -9.49 20.41
CA TYR A 98 -19.44 -8.23 19.73
C TYR A 98 -20.49 -7.93 18.65
N LYS A 99 -20.58 -6.66 18.25
CA LYS A 99 -21.35 -6.21 17.10
C LYS A 99 -20.62 -6.60 15.82
N GLU A 100 -21.35 -7.12 14.84
CA GLU A 100 -20.79 -7.44 13.52
C GLU A 100 -20.47 -6.18 12.73
N VAL A 101 -19.31 -6.17 12.07
CA VAL A 101 -18.86 -5.09 11.18
C VAL A 101 -18.68 -5.63 9.77
N SER A 102 -19.14 -4.87 8.77
CA SER A 102 -18.93 -5.16 7.35
C SER A 102 -18.53 -3.88 6.62
N ARG A 103 -17.39 -3.89 5.92
CA ARG A 103 -16.86 -2.74 5.17
C ARG A 103 -16.52 -3.15 3.75
N THR A 104 -16.79 -2.26 2.80
CA THR A 104 -16.39 -2.45 1.40
C THR A 104 -15.41 -1.37 1.00
N VAL A 105 -14.27 -1.78 0.45
CA VAL A 105 -13.26 -0.90 -0.14
C VAL A 105 -13.19 -1.14 -1.64
N ASP A 106 -12.96 -0.08 -2.42
CA ASP A 106 -12.82 -0.17 -3.87
C ASP A 106 -11.35 -0.05 -4.25
N ILE A 107 -10.81 -1.08 -4.89
CA ILE A 107 -9.40 -1.15 -5.29
C ILE A 107 -9.29 -0.75 -6.76
N PRO A 108 -8.49 0.28 -7.10
CA PRO A 108 -8.36 0.73 -8.49
C PRO A 108 -7.78 -0.37 -9.38
N THR A 109 -8.20 -0.40 -10.65
CA THR A 109 -7.54 -1.26 -11.65
C THR A 109 -6.12 -0.77 -11.89
N LEU A 110 -5.17 -1.71 -11.84
CA LEU A 110 -3.75 -1.46 -12.04
C LEU A 110 -3.27 -1.98 -13.40
N SER A 111 -2.12 -1.47 -13.83
CA SER A 111 -1.37 -2.04 -14.95
C SER A 111 -0.50 -3.19 -14.46
N ASP A 112 -0.15 -4.10 -15.37
CA ASP A 112 0.79 -5.19 -15.07
C ASP A 112 2.13 -4.62 -14.54
N GLY A 113 2.72 -5.33 -13.57
CA GLY A 113 3.92 -4.93 -12.85
C GLY A 113 3.66 -4.00 -11.68
N GLN A 114 2.39 -3.80 -11.27
CA GLN A 114 2.01 -3.03 -10.09
C GLN A 114 1.29 -3.90 -9.05
N SER A 115 1.29 -3.48 -7.80
CA SER A 115 0.47 -4.08 -6.75
C SER A 115 -0.27 -3.04 -5.93
N TYR A 116 -1.47 -3.34 -5.45
CA TYR A 116 -2.22 -2.48 -4.54
C TYR A 116 -2.62 -3.26 -3.28
N THR A 117 -2.48 -2.64 -2.12
CA THR A 117 -3.00 -3.18 -0.85
C THR A 117 -3.97 -2.19 -0.22
N ALA A 118 -5.20 -2.63 0.04
CA ALA A 118 -6.17 -1.89 0.84
C ALA A 118 -5.96 -2.18 2.33
N VAL A 119 -6.00 -1.13 3.16
CA VAL A 119 -5.86 -1.22 4.63
C VAL A 119 -7.25 -1.12 5.26
N VAL A 120 -7.63 -2.17 6.01
CA VAL A 120 -8.98 -2.40 6.52
C VAL A 120 -8.89 -2.93 7.96
N ASN A 121 -8.46 -2.06 8.90
CA ASN A 121 -8.40 -2.36 10.35
C ASN A 121 -9.78 -2.21 11.00
N VAL A 122 -10.25 -3.18 11.78
CA VAL A 122 -11.57 -3.16 12.43
C VAL A 122 -11.41 -3.20 13.94
N ALA A 123 -12.00 -2.25 14.66
CA ALA A 123 -12.20 -2.37 16.09
C ALA A 123 -13.66 -2.78 16.35
N LEU A 124 -13.87 -3.92 17.00
CA LEU A 124 -15.19 -4.44 17.31
C LEU A 124 -15.68 -3.89 18.65
N THR A 125 -16.91 -3.36 18.66
CA THR A 125 -17.57 -2.91 19.90
C THR A 125 -18.28 -4.07 20.61
N PRO A 126 -18.03 -4.32 21.90
CA PRO A 126 -18.75 -5.32 22.68
C PRO A 126 -20.25 -5.01 22.75
N ASN A 127 -21.11 -6.04 22.71
CA ASN A 127 -22.56 -5.88 22.75
C ASN A 127 -23.08 -5.25 24.07
N ALA A 128 -22.28 -5.23 25.13
CA ALA A 128 -22.60 -4.62 26.41
C ALA A 128 -22.21 -3.13 26.50
N VAL A 129 -21.53 -2.58 25.49
CA VAL A 129 -20.97 -1.23 25.47
C VAL A 129 -21.62 -0.46 24.32
N ALA A 130 -22.81 0.09 24.56
CA ALA A 130 -23.33 1.16 23.71
C ALA A 130 -23.88 2.25 24.64
N PRO A 131 -23.26 3.44 24.74
CA PRO A 131 -24.01 4.60 25.16
C PRO A 131 -25.13 4.79 24.12
N GLU A 132 -26.38 4.75 24.57
CA GLU A 132 -27.55 5.03 23.73
C GLU A 132 -27.62 6.56 23.52
N LEU A 133 -26.61 7.09 22.81
CA LEU A 133 -26.53 8.50 22.46
C LEU A 133 -27.10 8.64 21.03
N GLU A 134 -28.22 9.35 20.90
CA GLU A 134 -28.71 9.78 19.59
C GLU A 134 -27.78 10.89 19.09
N VAL A 135 -26.99 10.58 18.05
CA VAL A 135 -26.01 11.49 17.46
C VAL A 135 -26.30 11.66 15.98
N GLU A 136 -26.47 12.91 15.53
CA GLU A 136 -26.45 13.24 14.12
C GLU A 136 -24.99 13.37 13.65
N VAL A 137 -24.68 12.76 12.50
CA VAL A 137 -23.32 12.73 11.94
C VAL A 137 -23.31 13.36 10.55
N GLU A 138 -22.63 14.49 10.42
CA GLU A 138 -22.29 15.07 9.12
C GLU A 138 -20.88 14.67 8.71
N VAL A 139 -20.69 14.36 7.42
CA VAL A 139 -19.42 13.81 6.91
C VAL A 139 -18.98 14.54 5.65
N VAL A 140 -17.74 15.00 5.64
CA VAL A 140 -17.07 15.54 4.46
C VAL A 140 -15.76 14.81 4.25
N THR A 141 -15.57 14.19 3.08
CA THR A 141 -14.40 13.35 2.77
C THR A 141 -13.63 13.90 1.57
N THR A 142 -12.32 13.96 1.71
CA THR A 142 -11.36 14.22 0.62
C THR A 142 -10.41 13.05 0.47
N VAL A 143 -10.13 12.65 -0.77
CA VAL A 143 -9.16 11.60 -1.08
C VAL A 143 -7.95 12.23 -1.73
N ASN A 144 -6.77 11.94 -1.19
CA ASN A 144 -5.48 12.43 -1.67
C ASN A 144 -4.55 11.26 -2.01
N ARG A 145 -3.52 11.56 -2.80
CA ARG A 145 -2.48 10.60 -3.16
C ARG A 145 -1.11 11.24 -3.05
N GLU A 146 -0.16 10.49 -2.51
CA GLU A 146 1.24 10.88 -2.44
C GLU A 146 2.10 9.75 -2.99
N GLU A 147 3.05 10.06 -3.85
CA GLU A 147 4.00 9.08 -4.38
C GLU A 147 5.40 9.38 -3.84
N ILE A 148 6.02 8.39 -3.21
CA ILE A 148 7.44 8.38 -2.87
C ILE A 148 8.19 7.47 -3.84
N LYS A 149 9.46 7.80 -4.11
CA LYS A 149 10.34 7.01 -4.99
C LYS A 149 11.60 6.63 -4.24
N LEU A 150 11.87 5.34 -4.22
CA LEU A 150 13.00 4.73 -3.55
C LEU A 150 13.98 4.22 -4.59
N ASP A 151 15.22 4.69 -4.50
CA ASP A 151 16.31 4.30 -5.39
C ASP A 151 17.61 4.09 -4.61
N LYS A 152 18.58 3.47 -5.27
CA LYS A 152 19.85 3.07 -4.66
C LYS A 152 20.76 4.25 -4.25
N ASP A 153 20.55 5.44 -4.82
CA ASP A 153 21.41 6.61 -4.63
C ASP A 153 20.69 7.77 -3.92
N GLY A 154 19.39 7.65 -3.61
CA GLY A 154 18.56 8.73 -3.08
C GLY A 154 18.31 9.86 -4.08
N LYS A 155 18.44 9.57 -5.38
CA LYS A 155 18.25 10.52 -6.49
C LYS A 155 16.89 11.23 -6.44
N TYR A 156 15.85 10.58 -5.93
CA TYR A 156 14.50 11.13 -5.86
C TYR A 156 14.15 11.82 -4.54
N GLY A 157 15.15 12.17 -3.72
CA GLY A 157 14.98 12.96 -2.49
C GLY A 157 14.63 12.15 -1.24
N GLN A 158 14.62 10.81 -1.36
CA GLN A 158 14.59 9.88 -0.24
C GLN A 158 16.01 9.45 0.13
N GLU A 159 16.23 9.00 1.37
CA GLU A 159 17.49 8.36 1.73
C GLU A 159 17.76 7.14 0.81
N PRO A 160 19.03 6.86 0.46
CA PRO A 160 19.38 5.72 -0.38
C PRO A 160 18.77 4.42 0.17
N ALA A 161 18.03 3.70 -0.66
CA ALA A 161 17.43 2.41 -0.31
C ALA A 161 18.41 1.28 -0.68
N PRO A 162 19.16 0.71 0.29
CA PRO A 162 20.15 -0.32 -0.01
C PRO A 162 19.48 -1.58 -0.55
N GLY A 163 20.12 -2.25 -1.50
CA GLY A 163 19.60 -3.48 -2.10
C GLY A 163 18.66 -3.28 -3.30
N LEU A 164 18.52 -2.04 -3.79
CA LEU A 164 17.86 -1.70 -5.05
C LEU A 164 18.82 -1.50 -6.24
N ASP A 165 20.12 -1.76 -6.07
CA ASP A 165 21.08 -1.84 -7.19
C ASP A 165 20.90 -3.17 -7.93
N LEU A 166 19.89 -3.21 -8.79
CA LEU A 166 19.41 -4.43 -9.45
C LEU A 166 19.36 -4.23 -10.95
N MET A 167 19.79 -5.26 -11.68
CA MET A 167 19.72 -5.29 -13.14
C MET A 167 19.44 -6.70 -13.63
N ALA A 168 18.93 -6.78 -14.84
CA ALA A 168 18.75 -8.00 -15.59
C ALA A 168 19.53 -7.86 -16.92
N GLU A 169 20.22 -8.93 -17.31
CA GLU A 169 21.07 -8.95 -18.52
C GLU A 169 20.31 -9.61 -19.67
N GLU A 170 20.70 -10.80 -20.11
CA GLU A 170 20.14 -11.47 -21.29
C GLU A 170 18.66 -11.86 -21.11
N GLU A 171 18.25 -12.19 -19.89
CA GLU A 171 16.88 -12.57 -19.54
C GLU A 171 16.29 -11.63 -18.49
N ALA A 172 14.97 -11.47 -18.50
CA ALA A 172 14.27 -10.75 -17.44
C ALA A 172 14.42 -11.46 -16.09
N ALA A 173 14.57 -10.69 -15.02
CA ALA A 173 14.82 -11.23 -13.68
C ALA A 173 13.75 -10.77 -12.67
N VAL A 174 13.28 -11.69 -11.83
CA VAL A 174 12.28 -11.43 -10.79
C VAL A 174 12.97 -11.21 -9.45
N PHE A 175 12.56 -10.17 -8.74
CA PHE A 175 13.08 -9.82 -7.41
C PHE A 175 11.93 -9.60 -6.43
N THR A 176 12.15 -10.00 -5.18
CA THR A 176 11.29 -9.65 -4.05
C THR A 176 12.09 -8.83 -3.05
N ARG A 177 11.55 -7.70 -2.63
CA ARG A 177 12.15 -6.81 -1.62
C ARG A 177 11.11 -6.45 -0.58
N ASN A 178 11.57 -6.25 0.65
CA ASN A 178 10.73 -5.78 1.74
C ASN A 178 10.83 -4.26 1.83
N PHE A 179 9.69 -3.61 2.03
CA PHE A 179 9.57 -2.17 2.15
C PHE A 179 8.80 -1.85 3.42
N ASP A 180 9.25 -0.83 4.13
CA ASP A 180 8.52 -0.27 5.25
C ASP A 180 7.48 0.72 4.71
N VAL A 181 6.22 0.52 5.09
CA VAL A 181 5.08 1.35 4.68
C VAL A 181 4.29 1.77 5.90
N GLU A 182 3.72 2.97 5.85
CA GLU A 182 2.81 3.45 6.89
C GLU A 182 1.38 2.95 6.63
N ALA A 183 0.66 2.58 7.68
CA ALA A 183 -0.74 2.17 7.62
C ALA A 183 -1.48 2.59 8.89
N GLY A 184 -2.80 2.79 8.78
CA GLY A 184 -3.65 3.17 9.92
C GLY A 184 -4.16 4.61 9.82
N TYR A 185 -4.54 5.20 10.95
CA TYR A 185 -5.12 6.54 10.98
C TYR A 185 -4.84 7.28 12.28
N ASP A 186 -4.90 8.61 12.21
CA ASP A 186 -4.98 9.49 13.36
C ASP A 186 -6.21 10.38 13.26
N PHE A 187 -6.52 11.07 14.36
CA PHE A 187 -7.56 12.08 14.34
C PHE A 187 -7.31 13.19 15.36
N VAL A 188 -7.91 14.35 15.09
CA VAL A 188 -7.95 15.49 16.00
C VAL A 188 -9.40 15.84 16.29
N MET A 189 -9.74 16.01 17.57
CA MET A 189 -11.08 16.41 18.02
C MET A 189 -11.13 17.87 18.47
N ASN A 190 -12.31 18.48 18.29
CA ASN A 190 -12.65 19.78 18.85
C ASN A 190 -14.10 19.76 19.40
N PRO A 191 -14.32 19.99 20.70
CA PRO A 191 -13.30 20.25 21.72
C PRO A 191 -12.37 19.04 21.92
N GLU A 192 -11.13 19.29 22.38
CA GLU A 192 -10.15 18.23 22.65
C GLU A 192 -10.63 17.22 23.71
N ASN A 193 -11.45 17.71 24.65
CA ASN A 193 -12.04 16.93 25.73
C ASN A 193 -13.57 17.12 25.72
N PRO A 194 -14.31 16.41 24.84
CA PRO A 194 -15.76 16.38 24.90
C PRO A 194 -16.23 15.61 26.14
N SER A 195 -17.54 15.51 26.36
CA SER A 195 -18.09 14.67 27.43
C SER A 195 -17.65 13.21 27.30
N GLU A 196 -17.61 12.47 28.42
CA GLU A 196 -17.23 11.05 28.42
C GLU A 196 -18.13 10.21 27.50
N GLU A 197 -19.42 10.52 27.42
CA GLU A 197 -20.37 9.83 26.55
C GLU A 197 -20.12 10.13 25.07
N MET A 198 -19.88 11.40 24.72
CA MET A 198 -19.54 11.80 23.35
C MET A 198 -18.20 11.19 22.93
N LEU A 199 -17.20 11.21 23.80
CA LEU A 199 -15.89 10.60 23.55
C LEU A 199 -16.02 9.10 23.26
N ALA A 200 -16.76 8.38 24.11
CA ALA A 200 -16.98 6.95 23.93
C ALA A 200 -17.75 6.65 22.63
N TYR A 201 -18.73 7.49 22.26
CA TYR A 201 -19.45 7.34 20.99
C TYR A 201 -18.51 7.55 19.79
N VAL A 202 -17.74 8.64 19.78
CA VAL A 202 -16.79 8.96 18.70
C VAL A 202 -15.76 7.86 18.54
N GLN A 203 -15.17 7.37 19.64
CA GLN A 203 -14.16 6.31 19.59
C GLN A 203 -14.74 5.00 19.05
N ASN A 204 -15.94 4.60 19.48
CA ASN A 204 -16.60 3.43 18.91
C ASN A 204 -16.93 3.62 17.42
N TYR A 205 -17.47 4.77 17.05
CA TYR A 205 -17.81 5.08 15.67
C TYR A 205 -16.57 5.04 14.76
N LEU A 206 -15.47 5.66 15.17
CA LEU A 206 -14.22 5.62 14.41
C LEU A 206 -13.60 4.23 14.43
N GLY A 207 -13.67 3.51 15.56
CA GLY A 207 -13.24 2.13 15.71
C GLY A 207 -13.85 1.19 14.68
N GLU A 208 -15.17 1.26 14.51
CA GLU A 208 -15.91 0.47 13.52
C GLU A 208 -15.51 0.82 12.07
N ASN A 209 -15.16 2.10 11.81
CA ASN A 209 -14.89 2.60 10.46
C ASN A 209 -13.42 2.52 10.05
N TYR A 210 -12.48 2.61 10.99
CA TYR A 210 -11.05 2.77 10.72
C TYR A 210 -10.14 1.87 11.58
N GLY A 211 -10.65 1.23 12.64
CA GLY A 211 -9.84 0.41 13.55
C GLY A 211 -9.35 1.18 14.77
N GLN A 212 -8.25 0.78 15.38
CA GLN A 212 -7.62 1.59 16.42
C GLN A 212 -6.89 2.78 15.79
N SER A 213 -6.94 3.92 16.47
CA SER A 213 -6.29 5.16 16.03
C SER A 213 -4.79 5.10 16.29
N GLU A 214 -4.10 4.43 15.39
CA GLU A 214 -2.65 4.32 15.40
C GLU A 214 -2.17 4.36 13.94
N VAL A 215 -1.08 5.09 13.72
CA VAL A 215 -0.32 5.01 12.46
C VAL A 215 0.91 4.19 12.76
N GLU A 216 1.02 3.03 12.13
CA GLU A 216 2.11 2.09 12.31
C GLU A 216 2.95 1.99 11.05
N THR A 217 4.23 1.65 11.23
CA THR A 217 5.09 1.21 10.14
C THR A 217 5.11 -0.31 10.07
N ILE A 218 4.75 -0.86 8.92
CA ILE A 218 4.74 -2.30 8.66
C ILE A 218 5.70 -2.64 7.52
N THR A 219 6.36 -3.79 7.62
CA THR A 219 7.28 -4.27 6.57
C THR A 219 6.53 -5.23 5.65
N VAL A 220 6.46 -4.90 4.37
CA VAL A 220 5.70 -5.66 3.36
C VAL A 220 6.57 -6.08 2.18
N PRO A 221 6.42 -7.32 1.66
CA PRO A 221 7.14 -7.77 0.49
C PRO A 221 6.49 -7.21 -0.79
N TYR A 222 7.31 -6.80 -1.74
CA TYR A 222 6.90 -6.47 -3.10
C TYR A 222 7.75 -7.21 -4.11
N THR A 223 7.08 -7.87 -5.06
CA THR A 223 7.71 -8.66 -6.13
C THR A 223 7.53 -7.96 -7.46
N PHE A 224 8.63 -7.77 -8.18
CA PHE A 224 8.65 -7.12 -9.48
C PHE A 224 9.64 -7.82 -10.41
N GLN A 225 9.50 -7.56 -11.70
CA GLN A 225 10.35 -8.12 -12.75
C GLN A 225 11.06 -7.01 -13.50
N ILE A 226 12.39 -7.11 -13.60
CA ILE A 226 13.21 -6.22 -14.42
C ILE A 226 13.31 -6.82 -15.83
N PRO A 227 12.99 -6.06 -16.90
CA PRO A 227 13.18 -6.51 -18.27
C PRO A 227 14.64 -6.85 -18.58
N SER A 228 14.89 -7.74 -19.54
CA SER A 228 16.25 -7.98 -20.06
C SER A 228 16.92 -6.68 -20.49
N TRP A 229 18.21 -6.54 -20.20
CA TRP A 229 19.06 -5.38 -20.51
C TRP A 229 18.61 -4.08 -19.84
N ASN A 230 17.93 -4.19 -18.69
CA ASN A 230 17.52 -3.04 -17.90
C ASN A 230 18.05 -3.13 -16.46
N ALA A 231 18.20 -1.96 -15.85
CA ALA A 231 18.41 -1.78 -14.42
C ALA A 231 17.18 -1.13 -13.79
N LEU A 232 16.96 -1.37 -12.51
CA LEU A 232 15.96 -0.68 -11.71
C LEU A 232 16.37 0.80 -11.58
N ASP A 233 15.48 1.73 -11.97
CA ASP A 233 15.66 3.16 -11.70
C ASP A 233 15.10 3.51 -10.32
N TYR A 234 13.86 3.09 -10.04
CA TYR A 234 13.25 3.22 -8.72
C TYR A 234 12.07 2.25 -8.51
N VAL A 235 11.75 2.03 -7.25
CA VAL A 235 10.43 1.53 -6.80
C VAL A 235 9.62 2.73 -6.33
N SER A 236 8.36 2.83 -6.72
CA SER A 236 7.45 3.83 -6.16
C SER A 236 6.46 3.22 -5.18
N ILE A 237 6.16 3.97 -4.11
CA ILE A 237 5.08 3.67 -3.18
C ILE A 237 4.11 4.84 -3.25
N THR A 238 2.88 4.58 -3.68
CA THR A 238 1.82 5.59 -3.73
C THR A 238 0.81 5.36 -2.62
N TYR A 239 0.78 6.25 -1.63
CA TYR A 239 -0.15 6.21 -0.51
C TYR A 239 -1.49 6.84 -0.87
N MET A 240 -2.59 6.18 -0.49
CA MET A 240 -3.95 6.69 -0.61
C MET A 240 -4.43 7.22 0.74
N TYR A 241 -4.49 8.54 0.86
CA TYR A 241 -4.95 9.20 2.07
C TYR A 241 -6.43 9.57 1.97
N VAL A 242 -7.13 9.45 3.09
CA VAL A 242 -8.43 10.05 3.29
C VAL A 242 -8.33 11.07 4.40
N THR A 243 -8.82 12.28 4.15
CA THR A 243 -9.11 13.25 5.21
C THR A 243 -10.62 13.35 5.31
N THR A 244 -11.16 13.00 6.47
CA THR A 244 -12.61 13.06 6.72
C THR A 244 -12.90 13.93 7.93
N THR A 245 -13.74 14.93 7.75
CA THR A 245 -14.30 15.71 8.86
C THR A 245 -15.67 15.15 9.22
N TYR A 246 -15.81 14.74 10.48
CA TYR A 246 -17.07 14.36 11.10
C TYR A 246 -17.55 15.49 12.03
N THR A 247 -18.84 15.80 11.99
CA THR A 247 -19.49 16.61 13.02
C THR A 247 -20.52 15.74 13.73
N PHE A 248 -20.28 15.46 15.00
CA PHE A 248 -21.17 14.73 15.88
C PHE A 248 -21.98 15.72 16.72
N THR A 249 -23.31 15.61 16.69
CA THR A 249 -24.19 16.45 17.53
C THR A 249 -25.11 15.57 18.37
N SER A 250 -25.04 15.69 19.70
CA SER A 250 -25.92 14.95 20.62
C SER A 250 -27.31 15.59 20.71
N SER A 251 -28.27 14.85 21.26
CA SER A 251 -29.61 15.34 21.57
C SER A 251 -29.64 16.53 22.55
N GLU A 252 -28.59 16.70 23.36
CA GLU A 252 -28.40 17.84 24.27
C GLU A 252 -27.73 19.05 23.59
N ASN A 253 -27.49 18.99 22.27
CA ASN A 253 -26.74 19.96 21.46
C ASN A 253 -25.27 20.10 21.84
N GLU A 254 -24.65 19.07 22.43
CA GLU A 254 -23.19 19.00 22.49
C GLU A 254 -22.66 18.66 21.09
N THR A 255 -21.64 19.38 20.64
CA THR A 255 -21.01 19.15 19.33
C THR A 255 -19.55 18.75 19.47
N CYS A 256 -19.13 17.71 18.75
CA CYS A 256 -17.74 17.31 18.59
C CYS A 256 -17.38 17.24 17.10
N VAL A 257 -16.39 18.00 16.68
CA VAL A 257 -15.85 17.96 15.31
C VAL A 257 -14.58 17.14 15.33
N VAL A 258 -14.49 16.14 14.45
CA VAL A 258 -13.37 15.21 14.38
C VAL A 258 -12.80 15.19 12.99
N ASN A 259 -11.51 15.51 12.85
CA ASN A 259 -10.78 15.43 11.60
C ASN A 259 -9.91 14.19 11.62
N VAL A 260 -10.26 13.20 10.81
CA VAL A 260 -9.52 11.95 10.62
C VAL A 260 -8.56 12.10 9.45
N ASN A 261 -7.31 11.68 9.60
CA ASN A 261 -6.42 11.41 8.48
C ASN A 261 -6.05 9.93 8.49
N GLY A 262 -6.47 9.21 7.45
CA GLY A 262 -6.27 7.76 7.35
C GLY A 262 -5.52 7.36 6.09
N ILE A 263 -4.62 6.40 6.22
CA ILE A 263 -4.01 5.67 5.11
C ILE A 263 -4.91 4.48 4.79
N THR A 264 -5.62 4.58 3.68
CA THR A 264 -6.61 3.59 3.25
C THR A 264 -6.03 2.50 2.35
N GLY A 265 -4.81 2.71 1.87
CA GLY A 265 -4.08 1.75 1.05
C GLY A 265 -2.80 2.34 0.49
N TYR A 266 -2.01 1.49 -0.13
CA TYR A 266 -0.81 1.87 -0.87
C TYR A 266 -0.65 1.02 -2.13
N ALA A 267 0.03 1.58 -3.12
CA ALA A 267 0.37 0.89 -4.36
C ALA A 267 1.88 0.87 -4.58
N PHE A 268 2.41 -0.25 -5.06
CA PHE A 268 3.78 -0.32 -5.56
C PHE A 268 3.82 -0.21 -7.08
N GLY A 269 4.87 0.44 -7.57
CA GLY A 269 5.25 0.48 -8.98
C GLY A 269 6.76 0.42 -9.16
N THR A 270 7.22 0.23 -10.40
CA THR A 270 8.64 0.26 -10.74
C THR A 270 8.89 1.02 -12.02
N ALA A 271 10.09 1.59 -12.13
CA ALA A 271 10.60 2.15 -13.37
C ALA A 271 11.99 1.58 -13.67
N PHE A 272 12.31 1.48 -14.95
CA PHE A 272 13.54 0.86 -15.43
C PHE A 272 14.29 1.79 -16.39
N ILE A 273 15.61 1.67 -16.38
CA ILE A 273 16.51 2.33 -17.34
C ILE A 273 17.33 1.27 -18.08
N PRO A 274 17.72 1.50 -19.34
CA PRO A 274 18.60 0.57 -20.06
C PRO A 274 19.92 0.36 -19.29
N ASN A 275 20.36 -0.89 -19.15
CA ASN A 275 21.60 -1.24 -18.46
C ASN A 275 22.84 -1.17 -19.36
N HIS A 276 22.69 -0.71 -20.61
CA HIS A 276 23.75 -0.71 -21.63
C HIS A 276 25.04 0.06 -21.23
N ASN A 277 25.03 0.79 -20.11
CA ASN A 277 26.19 1.47 -19.52
C ASN A 277 26.65 0.93 -18.14
N TYR A 278 26.05 -0.14 -17.60
CA TYR A 278 26.52 -0.77 -16.35
C TYR A 278 27.61 -1.82 -16.60
N SER A 279 27.79 -2.28 -17.85
CA SER A 279 28.96 -3.04 -18.23
C SER A 279 30.12 -2.09 -18.55
N HIS A 280 31.29 -2.35 -17.96
CA HIS A 280 32.60 -1.69 -18.14
C HIS A 280 33.04 -0.65 -17.07
N SER A 281 32.60 -0.80 -15.82
CA SER A 281 33.47 -0.43 -14.69
C SER A 281 34.19 -1.68 -14.20
N HIS A 282 35.30 -2.03 -14.84
CA HIS A 282 36.38 -2.62 -14.06
C HIS A 282 36.82 -1.51 -13.13
N GLY A 283 36.62 -1.67 -11.82
CA GLY A 283 37.16 -0.74 -10.84
C GLY A 283 38.65 -0.57 -11.14
N HIS A 284 39.01 0.56 -11.72
CA HIS A 284 40.39 1.01 -11.69
C HIS A 284 40.61 1.45 -10.25
N GLY A 285 41.04 0.48 -9.43
CA GLY A 285 41.60 0.74 -8.12
C GLY A 285 42.58 1.90 -8.29
N HIS A 286 42.30 2.98 -7.56
CA HIS A 286 43.17 4.14 -7.52
C HIS A 286 44.56 3.65 -7.12
N GLY A 287 45.49 3.75 -8.08
CA GLY A 287 46.90 3.56 -7.82
C GLY A 287 47.35 4.60 -6.82
N HIS A 288 47.50 4.20 -5.56
CA HIS A 288 48.32 4.94 -4.62
C HIS A 288 49.78 4.66 -4.98
N GLY A 289 50.30 5.50 -5.88
CA GLY A 289 51.72 5.56 -6.16
C GLY A 289 52.46 6.14 -4.97
N ASP A 290 52.82 5.30 -4.01
CA ASP A 290 53.76 5.65 -2.94
C ASP A 290 54.77 4.52 -2.66
N ASN A 291 54.99 3.63 -3.62
CA ASN A 291 56.12 2.70 -3.53
C ASN A 291 56.99 2.77 -4.79
N ILE A 292 58.15 3.40 -4.61
CA ILE A 292 59.35 3.12 -5.39
C ILE A 292 59.57 1.60 -5.36
N ASN A 293 59.55 0.95 -6.53
CA ASN A 293 59.77 -0.50 -6.72
C ASN A 293 58.52 -1.43 -6.68
N ALA A 294 57.45 -1.09 -7.40
CA ALA A 294 56.65 -2.12 -8.09
C ALA A 294 57.31 -2.43 -9.45
N GLY A 295 58.30 -3.33 -9.44
CA GLY A 295 59.09 -3.72 -10.61
C GLY A 295 58.27 -4.43 -11.70
N GLY A 296 58.74 -4.62 -12.92
CA GLY A 296 60.02 -4.38 -13.61
C GLY A 296 59.83 -4.90 -15.05
N GLY A 297 60.63 -4.63 -16.08
CA GLY A 297 61.89 -3.92 -16.28
C GLY A 297 62.25 -4.01 -17.77
N ILE A 298 63.40 -3.43 -18.16
CA ILE A 298 64.17 -3.72 -19.40
C ILE A 298 63.55 -3.10 -20.69
N LEU A 299 64.24 -2.45 -21.64
CA LEU A 299 65.62 -2.47 -22.14
C LEU A 299 66.04 -1.07 -22.63
N THR A 300 67.34 -0.76 -22.52
CA THR A 300 68.03 0.29 -23.28
C THR A 300 67.96 0.05 -24.79
N PRO A 301 67.99 1.12 -25.61
CA PRO A 301 68.77 1.09 -26.84
C PRO A 301 69.81 2.22 -26.87
N GLU A 302 71.01 1.85 -27.29
CA GLU A 302 72.11 2.74 -27.67
C GLU A 302 71.71 3.69 -28.81
N MET A 303 72.02 4.99 -28.66
CA MET A 303 73.05 5.71 -29.41
C MET A 303 73.28 7.09 -28.78
#